data_AF-A0AAP5HH88-F1
#
_entry.id   AF-A0AAP5HH88-F1
#
_cell.length_a   1.000
_cell.length_b   1.000
_cell.length_c   1.000
_cell.angle_alpha   90.00
_cell.angle_beta   90.00
_cell.angle_gamma   90.00
#
_symmetry.space_group_name_H-M   'P 1'
#
loop_
_entity.id
_entity.type
_entity.pdbx_description
1 polymer ?
#
loop_
_entity_poly.entity_id
_entity_poly.type
_entity_poly.pdbx_seq_one_letter_code
_entity_poly.pdbx_strand_id
1 'polypeptide(L)'
;MLFSWLARRRDYQALVDAEASKLVETEGGAGYYTARQIARAARERGDDQAVRLWLRVARQVANRTGLEPARSKIGRPESGW
;
A
#
# COMPACT_ATOMS: atom_id res chain seq x y z
N MET A 1 -27.36 5.74 12.68
CA MET A 1 -26.61 4.68 11.95
C MET A 1 -25.66 5.23 10.87
N LEU A 2 -25.98 6.34 10.20
CA LEU A 2 -25.09 6.97 9.21
C LEU A 2 -23.78 7.52 9.84
N PHE A 3 -23.88 8.18 11.00
CA PHE A 3 -22.71 8.75 11.70
C PHE A 3 -21.68 7.70 12.15
N SER A 4 -22.13 6.53 12.59
CA SER A 4 -21.24 5.42 13.01
C SER A 4 -20.50 4.78 11.83
N TRP A 5 -21.12 4.74 10.65
CA TRP A 5 -20.46 4.26 9.43
C TRP A 5 -19.39 5.26 8.94
N LEU A 6 -19.71 6.55 8.96
CA LEU A 6 -18.75 7.60 8.61
C LEU A 6 -17.54 7.63 9.55
N ALA A 7 -17.76 7.46 10.86
CA ALA A 7 -16.69 7.36 11.85
C ALA A 7 -15.75 6.19 11.52
N ARG A 8 -16.29 4.98 11.33
CA ARG A 8 -15.49 3.79 10.96
C ARG A 8 -14.71 3.97 9.67
N ARG A 9 -15.32 4.62 8.67
CA ARG A 9 -14.63 4.94 7.41
C ARG A 9 -13.48 5.90 7.64
N ARG A 10 -13.66 6.92 8.49
CA ARG A 10 -12.62 7.89 8.83
C ARG A 10 -11.47 7.23 9.59
N ASP A 11 -11.76 6.37 10.55
CA ASP A 11 -10.75 5.66 11.34
C ASP A 11 -9.94 4.72 10.44
N TYR A 12 -10.60 4.02 9.51
CA TYR A 12 -9.91 3.18 8.54
C TYR A 12 -9.00 4.00 7.60
N GLN A 13 -9.46 5.17 7.15
CA GLN A 13 -8.63 6.05 6.33
C GLN A 13 -7.44 6.61 7.12
N ALA A 14 -7.65 7.00 8.38
CA ALA A 14 -6.58 7.47 9.26
C ALA A 14 -5.52 6.38 9.49
N LEU A 15 -5.93 5.12 9.63
CA LEU A 15 -5.00 3.99 9.71
C LEU A 15 -4.17 3.84 8.44
N VAL A 16 -4.80 3.87 7.26
CA VAL A 16 -4.09 3.81 5.98
C VAL A 16 -3.10 4.97 5.84
N ASP A 17 -3.53 6.17 6.21
CA ASP A 17 -2.72 7.38 6.13
C ASP A 17 -1.48 7.29 7.03
N ALA A 18 -1.65 6.79 8.26
CA ALA A 18 -0.58 6.64 9.24
C ALA A 18 0.46 5.60 8.80
N GLU A 19 0.03 4.40 8.39
CA GLU A 19 0.95 3.35 7.91
C GLU A 19 1.69 3.79 6.65
N ALA A 20 1.00 4.46 5.72
CA ALA A 20 1.64 5.01 4.53
C ALA A 20 2.64 6.11 4.87
N SER A 21 2.36 6.97 5.86
CA SER A 21 3.31 8.02 6.28
C SER A 21 4.57 7.38 6.84
N LYS A 22 4.40 6.41 7.75
CA LYS A 22 5.51 5.69 8.36
C LYS A 22 6.40 5.03 7.31
N LEU A 23 5.82 4.32 6.35
CA LEU A 23 6.58 3.68 5.27
C LEU A 23 7.32 4.69 4.37
N VAL A 24 6.71 5.83 4.08
CA VAL A 24 7.37 6.88 3.29
C VAL A 24 8.52 7.50 4.07
N GLU A 25 8.33 7.76 5.37
CA GLU A 25 9.35 8.32 6.25
C GLU A 25 10.54 7.38 6.44
N THR A 26 10.29 6.06 6.54
CA THR A 26 11.36 5.07 6.77
C THR A 26 12.02 4.56 5.49
N GLU A 27 11.26 4.37 4.41
CA GLU A 27 11.71 3.65 3.20
C GLU A 27 11.52 4.46 1.91
N GLY A 28 10.88 5.63 1.96
CA GLY A 28 10.55 6.40 0.77
C GLY A 28 9.72 5.58 -0.23
N GLY A 29 10.13 5.58 -1.49
CA GLY A 29 9.48 4.82 -2.56
C GLY A 29 9.52 3.30 -2.36
N ALA A 30 10.50 2.77 -1.60
CA ALA A 30 10.60 1.33 -1.36
C ALA A 30 9.45 0.79 -0.49
N GLY A 31 8.84 1.66 0.34
CA GLY A 31 7.67 1.31 1.16
C GLY A 31 6.48 0.76 0.36
N TYR A 32 6.37 1.11 -0.93
CA TYR A 32 5.39 0.51 -1.84
C TYR A 32 5.54 -1.01 -1.92
N TYR A 33 6.77 -1.49 -2.10
CA TYR A 33 7.05 -2.91 -2.25
C TYR A 33 6.90 -3.64 -0.91
N THR A 34 7.28 -3.02 0.19
CA THR A 34 7.07 -3.55 1.55
C THR A 34 5.59 -3.77 1.82
N ALA A 35 4.74 -2.77 1.56
CA ALA A 35 3.30 -2.91 1.68
C ALA A 35 2.73 -4.04 0.79
N ARG A 36 3.24 -4.21 -0.44
CA ARG A 36 2.84 -5.34 -1.30
C ARG A 36 3.27 -6.70 -0.76
N GLN A 37 4.47 -6.80 -0.18
CA GLN A 37 4.94 -8.03 0.44
C GLN A 37 4.07 -8.43 1.64
N ILE A 38 3.71 -7.46 2.48
CA ILE A 38 2.82 -7.72 3.62
C ILE A 38 1.42 -8.14 3.13
N ALA A 39 0.88 -7.49 2.08
CA ALA A 39 -0.38 -7.90 1.49
C ALA A 39 -0.33 -9.35 0.96
N ARG A 40 0.78 -9.77 0.35
CA ARG A 40 0.96 -11.15 -0.10
C ARG A 40 1.00 -12.13 1.08
N ALA A 41 1.77 -11.82 2.12
CA ALA A 41 1.85 -12.65 3.32
C ALA A 41 0.49 -12.77 4.02
N ALA A 42 -0.29 -11.68 4.08
CA ALA A 42 -1.66 -11.71 4.61
C ALA A 42 -2.57 -12.63 3.80
N ARG A 43 -2.46 -12.61 2.47
CA ARG A 43 -3.22 -13.50 1.58
C ARG A 43 -2.88 -14.96 1.81
N GLU A 44 -1.61 -15.29 1.99
CA GLU A 44 -1.15 -16.65 2.30
C GLU A 44 -1.71 -17.15 3.63
N ARG A 45 -2.01 -16.24 4.58
CA ARG A 45 -2.63 -16.53 5.87
C ARG A 45 -4.17 -16.51 5.84
N GLY A 46 -4.79 -16.17 4.70
CA GLY A 46 -6.24 -16.02 4.58
C GLY A 46 -6.81 -14.75 5.23
N ASP A 47 -5.99 -13.75 5.54
CA ASP A 47 -6.44 -12.49 6.14
C ASP A 47 -6.80 -11.44 5.07
N ASP A 48 -8.02 -11.54 4.55
CA ASP A 48 -8.53 -10.63 3.52
C ASP A 48 -8.64 -9.17 4.00
N GLN A 49 -8.79 -8.93 5.30
CA GLN A 49 -8.84 -7.56 5.82
C GLN A 49 -7.46 -6.90 5.73
N ALA A 50 -6.42 -7.61 6.17
CA ALA A 50 -5.05 -7.14 6.05
C ALA A 50 -4.63 -7.00 4.59
N VAL A 51 -5.02 -7.91 3.70
CA VAL A 51 -4.76 -7.77 2.25
C VAL A 51 -5.29 -6.44 1.73
N ARG A 52 -6.57 -6.12 2.00
CA ARG A 52 -7.18 -4.87 1.53
C ARG A 52 -6.52 -3.63 2.12
N LEU A 53 -6.17 -3.68 3.41
CA LEU A 53 -5.45 -2.60 4.09
C LEU A 53 -4.11 -2.32 3.39
N TRP A 54 -3.26 -3.32 3.28
CA TRP A 54 -1.90 -3.16 2.77
C TRP A 54 -1.83 -2.84 1.28
N LEU A 55 -2.81 -3.28 0.48
CA LEU A 55 -2.94 -2.83 -0.92
C LEU A 55 -3.29 -1.33 -1.00
N ARG A 56 -4.10 -0.82 -0.08
CA ARG A 56 -4.46 0.60 -0.03
C ARG A 56 -3.29 1.46 0.44
N VAL A 57 -2.57 0.98 1.46
CA VAL A 57 -1.32 1.59 1.93
C VAL A 57 -0.29 1.66 0.79
N ALA A 58 -0.08 0.57 0.04
CA ALA A 58 0.84 0.57 -1.10
C ALA A 58 0.49 1.66 -2.13
N ARG A 59 -0.78 1.76 -2.53
CA ARG A 59 -1.23 2.81 -3.46
C ARG A 59 -0.97 4.21 -2.91
N GLN A 60 -1.14 4.41 -1.61
CA GLN A 60 -0.92 5.69 -0.98
C GLN A 60 0.56 6.08 -0.87
N VAL A 61 1.42 5.11 -0.56
CA VAL A 61 2.88 5.29 -0.64
C VAL A 61 3.30 5.67 -2.05
N ALA A 62 2.79 4.98 -3.07
CA ALA A 62 3.07 5.30 -4.47
C ALA A 62 2.64 6.72 -4.84
N ASN A 63 1.43 7.12 -4.47
CA ASN A 63 0.92 8.47 -4.70
C ASN A 63 1.78 9.55 -4.02
N ARG A 64 2.23 9.31 -2.78
CA ARG A 64 3.03 10.28 -2.00
C ARG A 64 4.48 10.40 -2.47
N THR A 65 5.03 9.32 -3.02
CA THR A 65 6.43 9.26 -3.47
C THR A 65 6.59 9.54 -4.96
N GLY A 66 5.48 9.69 -5.70
CA GLY A 66 5.51 9.82 -7.15
C GLY A 66 5.89 8.53 -7.88
N LEU A 67 5.86 7.38 -7.19
CA LEU A 67 6.15 6.09 -7.79
C LEU A 67 4.99 5.70 -8.71
N GLU A 68 5.26 5.55 -10.00
CA GLU A 68 4.28 5.09 -10.99
C GLU A 68 4.51 3.60 -11.30
N PRO A 69 3.90 2.65 -10.57
CA PRO A 69 4.22 1.23 -10.72
C PRO A 69 3.83 0.65 -12.10
N ALA A 70 2.99 1.34 -12.87
CA ALA A 70 2.65 0.97 -14.25
C ALA A 70 3.64 1.50 -15.31
N ARG A 71 4.44 2.53 -14.99
CA ARG A 71 5.42 3.17 -15.89
C ARG A 71 6.86 2.95 -15.47
N SER A 72 7.12 2.66 -14.20
CA SER A 72 8.40 2.19 -13.71
C SER A 72 8.68 0.79 -14.27
N LYS A 73 9.25 0.71 -15.48
CA LYS A 73 9.90 -0.48 -16.05
C LYS A 73 11.16 -0.91 -15.26
N ILE A 74 11.26 -0.63 -13.97
CA ILE A 74 12.34 -1.14 -13.12
C ILE A 74 11.93 -2.57 -12.76
N GLY A 75 12.18 -3.51 -13.68
CA GLY A 75 11.93 -4.94 -13.42
C GLY A 75 11.68 -5.84 -14.62
N ARG A 76 11.70 -5.34 -15.87
CA ARG A 76 11.84 -6.25 -17.02
C ARG A 76 13.31 -6.22 -17.43
N PRO A 77 14.11 -7.29 -17.25
CA PRO A 77 15.38 -7.38 -17.94
C PRO A 77 15.06 -7.27 -19.43
N GLU A 78 15.59 -6.25 -20.06
CA GLU A 78 15.61 -6.12 -21.51
C GLU A 78 16.56 -7.19 -22.06
N SER A 79 16.07 -8.43 -22.10
CA SER A 79 16.61 -9.47 -22.97
C SER A 79 16.19 -9.14 -24.40
N GLY A 80 16.97 -8.27 -25.02
CA GLY A 80 16.94 -8.00 -26.45
C GLY A 80 18.38 -7.78 -26.89
N TRP A 81 18.85 -8.70 -27.73
CA TRP A 81 20.20 -8.89 -28.28
C TRP A 81 21.12 -9.78 -27.46
#